data_AF-A0A7V2W7R0-F1
#
_entry.id   AF-A0A7V2W7R0-F1
#
_cell.length_a   1.000
_cell.length_b   1.000
_cell.length_c   1.000
_cell.angle_alpha   90.00
_cell.angle_beta   90.00
_cell.angle_gamma   90.00
#
_symmetry.space_group_name_H-M   'P 1'
#
loop_
_entity.id
_entity.type
_entity.pdbx_description
1 polymer ?
#
loop_
_entity_poly.entity_id
_entity_poly.type
_entity_poly.pdbx_seq_one_letter_code
_entity_poly.pdbx_strand_id
1 'polypeptide(L)'
;MFKKALFAFALIFCFALKSQASMILLPMDLEQKNHLKAYGITYWILELDIEAWWLLNYRGGSFAFPYSKPFEKECLTRGVSFEVIPDAAFSRILDEISQPEVNMDVMKLQKAPKIAVYTPTEGFKNSKGEEVQPWDDAVTLVLTYAEIPFDKVYDDEVLGDKLVEYDWLHLHHEDFTGQYGKFYSGYHAQGWYKENQQLMEALAHKHGFDKVSQLKLAVAKKIKEYVIGGGFMFAMCSATDTYDIALAADGVDIVDKYYDGDPPDPNAQQKLNFEKTFAFENFKLVKNPLEYEHSTIDNHYGRTVDPEQDYFTLFDFSAKW
;
A
#
# COMPACT_ATOMS: atom_id res chain seq x y z
N MET A 1 -64.12 11.48 -24.94
CA MET A 1 -62.89 12.30 -25.12
C MET A 1 -62.21 12.63 -23.79
N PHE A 2 -62.94 13.07 -22.76
CA PHE A 2 -62.39 13.42 -21.44
C PHE A 2 -61.50 12.34 -20.78
N LYS A 3 -61.91 11.06 -20.80
CA LYS A 3 -61.12 9.96 -20.21
C LYS A 3 -59.76 9.71 -20.89
N LYS A 4 -59.66 9.97 -22.21
CA LYS A 4 -58.40 9.81 -22.97
C LYS A 4 -57.44 10.96 -22.69
N ALA A 5 -57.97 12.18 -22.53
CA ALA A 5 -57.17 13.35 -22.14
C ALA A 5 -56.63 13.23 -20.72
N LEU A 6 -57.44 12.73 -19.77
CA LEU A 6 -57.01 12.49 -18.39
C LEU A 6 -55.88 11.45 -18.30
N PHE A 7 -55.96 10.38 -19.10
CA PHE A 7 -54.94 9.33 -19.14
C PHE A 7 -53.62 9.83 -19.77
N ALA A 8 -53.70 10.64 -20.82
CA ALA A 8 -52.53 11.30 -21.41
C ALA A 8 -51.87 12.30 -20.44
N PHE A 9 -52.68 13.06 -19.69
CA PHE A 9 -52.17 14.00 -18.69
C PHE A 9 -51.49 13.28 -17.51
N ALA A 10 -52.05 12.15 -17.06
CA ALA A 10 -51.42 11.30 -16.03
C ALA A 10 -50.09 10.69 -16.52
N LEU A 11 -50.02 10.23 -17.77
CA LEU A 11 -48.78 9.73 -18.37
C LEU A 11 -47.71 10.84 -18.47
N ILE A 12 -48.06 12.04 -18.92
CA ILE A 12 -47.14 13.19 -18.97
C ILE A 12 -46.67 13.60 -17.57
N PHE A 13 -47.55 13.54 -16.57
CA PHE A 13 -47.19 13.83 -15.18
C PHE A 13 -46.27 12.76 -14.56
N CYS A 14 -46.44 11.49 -14.93
CA CYS A 14 -45.51 10.41 -14.55
C CYS A 14 -44.13 10.56 -15.22
N PHE A 15 -44.04 11.09 -16.44
CA PHE A 15 -42.76 11.43 -17.08
C PHE A 15 -42.13 12.74 -16.56
N ALA A 16 -42.92 13.60 -15.89
CA ALA A 16 -42.44 14.83 -15.27
C ALA A 16 -41.84 14.60 -13.87
N LEU A 17 -42.01 13.41 -13.28
CA LEU A 17 -41.21 12.95 -12.14
C LEU A 17 -39.81 12.61 -12.65
N LYS A 18 -39.03 13.64 -13.00
CA LYS A 18 -37.59 13.51 -13.10
C LYS A 18 -37.12 13.07 -11.71
N SER A 19 -36.73 11.80 -11.59
CA SER A 19 -35.81 11.38 -10.53
C SER A 19 -34.64 12.35 -10.60
N GLN A 20 -34.55 13.24 -9.60
CA GLN A 20 -33.35 14.04 -9.45
C GLN A 20 -32.31 13.07 -8.94
N ALA A 21 -31.39 12.68 -9.81
CA ALA A 21 -30.18 12.06 -9.36
C ALA A 21 -29.43 13.11 -8.52
N SER A 22 -28.90 12.60 -7.42
CA SER A 22 -28.08 13.35 -6.49
C SER A 22 -26.82 12.53 -6.26
N MET A 23 -25.77 13.21 -5.85
CA MET A 23 -24.49 12.62 -5.49
C MET A 23 -24.31 12.72 -3.98
N ILE A 24 -23.58 11.78 -3.43
CA ILE A 24 -22.94 11.92 -2.12
C ILE A 24 -21.53 12.43 -2.37
N LEU A 25 -21.15 13.52 -1.71
CA LEU A 25 -19.79 14.04 -1.66
C LEU A 25 -19.22 13.79 -0.25
N LEU A 26 -18.08 13.10 -0.19
CA LEU A 26 -17.30 12.92 1.02
C LEU A 26 -16.17 13.97 1.03
N PRO A 27 -16.28 15.05 1.81
CA PRO A 27 -15.18 15.98 1.97
C PRO A 27 -13.98 15.26 2.59
N MET A 28 -12.77 15.64 2.18
CA MET A 28 -11.51 15.10 2.73
C MET A 28 -10.62 16.20 3.33
N ASP A 29 -11.16 17.41 3.44
CA ASP A 29 -10.57 18.53 4.17
C ASP A 29 -10.78 18.37 5.70
N LEU A 30 -10.54 19.45 6.46
CA LEU A 30 -10.62 19.45 7.92
C LEU A 30 -12.05 19.26 8.49
N GLU A 31 -13.10 19.30 7.65
CA GLU A 31 -14.48 19.07 8.09
C GLU A 31 -14.83 17.57 8.21
N GLN A 32 -13.99 16.71 7.63
CA GLN A 32 -14.19 15.27 7.69
C GLN A 32 -13.89 14.73 9.09
N LYS A 33 -14.88 14.04 9.67
CA LYS A 33 -14.77 13.42 11.00
C LYS A 33 -13.95 12.14 11.01
N ASN A 34 -13.90 11.44 9.88
CA ASN A 34 -13.19 10.17 9.79
C ASN A 34 -12.68 9.89 8.35
N HIS A 35 -11.47 10.38 8.05
CA HIS A 35 -10.85 10.22 6.72
C HIS A 35 -10.60 8.75 6.36
N LEU A 36 -10.11 7.94 7.30
CA LEU A 36 -9.80 6.53 7.02
C LEU A 36 -11.08 5.73 6.69
N LYS A 37 -12.17 5.97 7.41
CA LYS A 37 -13.46 5.35 7.08
C LYS A 37 -14.04 5.87 5.76
N ALA A 38 -13.74 7.11 5.35
CA ALA A 38 -14.18 7.64 4.05
C ALA A 38 -13.53 6.89 2.87
N TYR A 39 -12.25 6.51 2.98
CA TYR A 39 -11.61 5.59 2.02
C TYR A 39 -12.31 4.24 2.01
N GLY A 40 -12.64 3.70 3.19
CA GLY A 40 -13.41 2.46 3.34
C GLY A 40 -14.79 2.48 2.68
N ILE A 41 -15.55 3.56 2.86
CA ILE A 41 -16.83 3.77 2.17
C ILE A 41 -16.62 3.76 0.66
N THR A 42 -15.64 4.52 0.16
CA THR A 42 -15.37 4.60 -1.28
C THR A 42 -14.98 3.25 -1.85
N TYR A 43 -14.14 2.49 -1.15
CA TYR A 43 -13.79 1.12 -1.53
C TYR A 43 -15.03 0.21 -1.57
N TRP A 44 -15.87 0.26 -0.54
CA TRP A 44 -17.12 -0.52 -0.47
C TRP A 44 -18.08 -0.17 -1.61
N ILE A 45 -18.17 1.10 -2.02
CA ILE A 45 -18.96 1.50 -3.21
C ILE A 45 -18.43 0.81 -4.47
N LEU A 46 -17.11 0.74 -4.63
CA LEU A 46 -16.49 0.06 -5.78
C LEU A 46 -16.68 -1.47 -5.74
N GLU A 47 -16.76 -2.09 -4.57
CA GLU A 47 -17.07 -3.52 -4.43
C GLU A 47 -18.50 -3.86 -4.88
N LEU A 48 -19.41 -2.88 -4.84
CA LEU A 48 -20.78 -3.02 -5.34
C LEU A 48 -20.89 -2.77 -6.85
N ASP A 49 -19.76 -2.73 -7.58
CA ASP A 49 -19.65 -2.38 -8.99
C ASP A 49 -20.25 -0.99 -9.32
N ILE A 50 -20.17 -0.05 -8.37
CA ILE A 50 -20.64 1.33 -8.53
C ILE A 50 -19.44 2.24 -8.70
N GLU A 51 -19.46 3.03 -9.77
CA GLU A 51 -18.40 3.99 -10.06
C GLU A 51 -18.39 5.14 -9.04
N ALA A 52 -17.19 5.60 -8.71
CA ALA A 52 -16.95 6.76 -7.87
C ALA A 52 -15.99 7.73 -8.55
N TRP A 53 -15.84 8.92 -8.00
CA TRP A 53 -14.91 9.94 -8.46
C TRP A 53 -14.00 10.35 -7.31
N TRP A 54 -12.70 10.39 -7.56
CA TRP A 54 -11.72 11.02 -6.69
C TRP A 54 -11.37 12.39 -7.24
N LEU A 55 -11.71 13.43 -6.49
CA LEU A 55 -11.56 14.83 -6.86
C LEU A 55 -10.24 15.34 -6.27
N LEU A 56 -9.14 15.12 -6.99
CA LEU A 56 -7.78 15.44 -6.58
C LEU A 56 -7.64 16.93 -6.26
N ASN A 57 -7.10 17.24 -5.09
CA ASN A 57 -6.95 18.59 -4.50
C ASN A 57 -8.24 19.39 -4.30
N TYR A 58 -9.40 18.92 -4.77
CA TYR A 58 -10.68 19.52 -4.42
C TYR A 58 -11.08 19.11 -3.01
N ARG A 59 -11.16 20.09 -2.10
CA ARG A 59 -11.52 19.88 -0.69
C ARG A 59 -10.76 18.70 -0.05
N GLY A 60 -9.43 18.74 -0.16
CA GLY A 60 -8.53 17.73 0.42
C GLY A 60 -8.50 16.38 -0.33
N GLY A 61 -9.01 16.30 -1.55
CA GLY A 61 -9.06 15.04 -2.30
C GLY A 61 -10.38 14.30 -2.13
N SER A 62 -11.51 15.01 -2.23
CA SER A 62 -12.85 14.48 -1.92
C SER A 62 -13.26 13.30 -2.79
N PHE A 63 -14.15 12.45 -2.28
CA PHE A 63 -14.78 11.40 -3.06
C PHE A 63 -16.23 11.74 -3.38
N ALA A 64 -16.71 11.33 -4.55
CA ALA A 64 -18.12 11.44 -4.89
C ALA A 64 -18.65 10.15 -5.50
N PHE A 65 -19.92 9.84 -5.26
CA PHE A 65 -20.61 8.68 -5.85
C PHE A 65 -22.12 8.89 -5.87
N PRO A 66 -22.91 8.14 -6.66
CA PRO A 66 -24.34 8.32 -6.76
C PRO A 66 -25.03 8.14 -5.40
N TYR A 67 -26.00 8.99 -5.11
CA TYR A 67 -26.77 8.90 -3.88
C TYR A 67 -27.64 7.65 -3.86
N SER A 68 -27.61 6.95 -2.72
CA SER A 68 -28.65 6.01 -2.36
C SER A 68 -28.86 6.05 -0.84
N LYS A 69 -30.09 5.76 -0.40
CA LYS A 69 -30.40 5.72 1.04
C LYS A 69 -29.55 4.69 1.81
N PRO A 70 -29.20 3.50 1.27
CA PRO A 70 -28.22 2.62 1.88
C PRO A 70 -26.85 3.26 2.09
N PHE A 71 -26.32 4.01 1.11
CA PHE A 71 -24.99 4.62 1.23
C PHE A 71 -24.97 5.76 2.25
N GLU A 72 -26.01 6.59 2.27
CA GLU A 72 -26.19 7.62 3.29
C GLU A 72 -26.16 7.02 4.70
N LYS A 73 -26.91 5.93 4.90
CA LYS A 73 -26.95 5.22 6.17
C LYS A 73 -25.58 4.67 6.55
N GLU A 74 -24.85 4.10 5.60
CA GLU A 74 -23.52 3.54 5.85
C GLU A 74 -22.52 4.63 6.26
N CYS A 75 -22.52 5.79 5.57
CA CYS A 75 -21.70 6.94 5.97
C CYS A 75 -21.99 7.37 7.42
N LEU A 76 -23.28 7.48 7.79
CA LEU A 76 -23.68 7.80 9.17
C LEU A 76 -23.20 6.73 10.16
N THR A 77 -23.37 5.45 9.83
CA THR A 77 -22.95 4.33 10.69
C THR A 77 -21.45 4.30 10.92
N ARG A 78 -20.64 4.60 9.90
CA ARG A 78 -19.17 4.65 10.02
C ARG A 78 -18.63 6.00 10.51
N GLY A 79 -19.51 6.96 10.80
CA GLY A 79 -19.13 8.28 11.32
C GLY A 79 -18.43 9.17 10.29
N VAL A 80 -18.69 8.97 9.00
CA VAL A 80 -18.13 9.74 7.89
C VAL A 80 -19.02 10.96 7.61
N SER A 81 -18.41 12.15 7.56
CA SER A 81 -19.08 13.37 7.10
C SER A 81 -19.37 13.28 5.61
N PHE A 82 -20.57 13.69 5.18
CA PHE A 82 -20.95 13.71 3.77
C PHE A 82 -21.97 14.82 3.47
N GLU A 83 -22.08 15.17 2.20
CA GLU A 83 -23.07 16.10 1.65
C GLU A 83 -23.87 15.42 0.55
N VAL A 84 -25.19 15.65 0.51
CA VAL A 84 -26.03 15.25 -0.61
C VAL A 84 -26.19 16.45 -1.54
N ILE A 85 -25.63 16.36 -2.73
CA ILE A 85 -25.61 17.45 -3.71
C ILE A 85 -26.40 17.06 -4.97
N PRO A 86 -27.16 17.98 -5.59
CA PRO A 86 -27.78 17.71 -6.89
C PRO A 86 -26.73 17.53 -8.00
N ASP A 87 -27.07 16.79 -9.07
CA ASP A 87 -26.17 16.61 -10.23
C ASP A 87 -25.67 17.94 -10.82
N ALA A 88 -26.51 18.98 -10.81
CA ALA A 88 -26.14 20.30 -11.30
C ALA A 88 -25.05 20.96 -10.43
N ALA A 89 -25.00 20.66 -9.13
CA ALA A 89 -23.93 21.10 -8.24
C ALA A 89 -22.65 20.30 -8.49
N PHE A 90 -22.75 18.97 -8.63
CA PHE A 90 -21.61 18.13 -8.97
C PHE A 90 -21.00 18.51 -10.33
N SER A 91 -21.83 18.80 -11.33
CA SER A 91 -21.35 19.28 -12.65
C SER A 91 -20.56 20.58 -12.53
N ARG A 92 -21.00 21.52 -11.68
CA ARG A 92 -20.24 22.75 -11.42
C ARG A 92 -18.89 22.50 -10.75
N ILE A 93 -18.80 21.50 -9.86
CA ILE A 93 -17.53 21.09 -9.25
C ILE A 93 -16.59 20.54 -10.33
N LEU A 94 -17.09 19.70 -11.24
CA LEU A 94 -16.28 19.20 -12.35
C LEU A 94 -15.84 20.32 -13.29
N ASP A 95 -16.72 21.28 -13.58
CA ASP A 95 -16.39 22.46 -14.40
C ASP A 95 -15.27 23.29 -13.74
N GLU A 96 -15.34 23.50 -12.42
CA GLU A 96 -14.29 24.17 -11.63
C GLU A 96 -12.96 23.40 -11.72
N ILE A 97 -12.97 22.10 -11.44
CA ILE A 97 -11.79 21.23 -11.52
C ILE A 97 -11.19 21.26 -12.93
N SER A 98 -12.00 21.36 -13.97
CA SER A 98 -11.53 21.37 -15.36
C SER A 98 -10.75 22.63 -15.75
N GLN A 99 -10.89 23.74 -15.02
CA GLN A 99 -10.24 25.03 -15.34
C GLN A 99 -8.71 24.90 -15.41
N PRO A 100 -8.06 25.24 -16.54
CA PRO A 100 -6.61 25.05 -16.73
C PRO A 100 -5.74 25.71 -15.65
N GLU A 101 -6.20 26.81 -15.08
CA GLU A 101 -5.52 27.58 -14.04
C GLU A 101 -5.61 26.98 -12.63
N VAL A 102 -6.46 25.97 -12.40
CA VAL A 102 -6.65 25.34 -11.09
C VAL A 102 -5.87 24.02 -11.03
N ASN A 103 -5.07 23.86 -9.96
CA ASN A 103 -4.31 22.65 -9.70
C ASN A 103 -5.16 21.53 -9.06
N MET A 104 -6.18 21.09 -9.78
CA MET A 104 -7.09 20.00 -9.42
C MET A 104 -7.28 19.06 -10.60
N ASP A 105 -7.67 17.82 -10.33
CA ASP A 105 -8.04 16.86 -11.37
C ASP A 105 -9.10 15.87 -10.86
N VAL A 106 -9.70 15.11 -11.76
CA VAL A 106 -10.73 14.13 -11.44
C VAL A 106 -10.38 12.75 -11.98
N MET A 107 -10.25 11.79 -11.07
CA MET A 107 -10.03 10.39 -11.40
C MET A 107 -11.32 9.61 -11.23
N LYS A 108 -11.75 8.94 -12.29
CA LYS A 108 -12.90 8.03 -12.24
C LYS A 108 -12.45 6.68 -11.70
N LEU A 109 -13.06 6.23 -10.62
CA LEU A 109 -12.80 4.94 -9.98
C LEU A 109 -13.87 3.94 -10.41
N GLN A 110 -13.46 2.76 -10.89
CA GLN A 110 -14.38 1.80 -11.51
C GLN A 110 -14.36 0.41 -10.88
N LYS A 111 -13.27 0.03 -10.20
CA LYS A 111 -13.10 -1.31 -9.63
C LYS A 111 -12.35 -1.21 -8.31
N ALA A 112 -12.81 -1.96 -7.30
CA ALA A 112 -12.07 -2.16 -6.07
C ALA A 112 -10.85 -3.07 -6.32
N PRO A 113 -9.62 -2.67 -5.98
CA PRO A 113 -8.44 -3.51 -6.16
C PRO A 113 -8.43 -4.64 -5.14
N LYS A 114 -8.08 -5.87 -5.54
CA LYS A 114 -7.82 -6.95 -4.58
C LYS A 114 -6.42 -6.79 -3.99
N ILE A 115 -6.34 -6.62 -2.66
CA ILE A 115 -5.11 -6.23 -1.95
C ILE A 115 -4.49 -7.43 -1.24
N ALA A 116 -3.19 -7.63 -1.43
CA ALA A 116 -2.35 -8.49 -0.62
C ALA A 116 -1.42 -7.64 0.26
N VAL A 117 -1.32 -7.99 1.54
CA VAL A 117 -0.30 -7.45 2.45
C VAL A 117 0.72 -8.55 2.71
N TYR A 118 1.96 -8.27 2.34
CA TYR A 118 3.08 -9.15 2.62
C TYR A 118 3.46 -9.03 4.08
N THR A 119 3.12 -10.04 4.86
CA THR A 119 3.36 -10.06 6.30
C THR A 119 3.52 -11.49 6.78
N PRO A 120 4.49 -11.75 7.66
CA PRO A 120 4.69 -13.06 8.27
C PRO A 120 3.38 -13.65 8.81
N THR A 121 3.03 -14.87 8.40
CA THR A 121 1.79 -15.54 8.81
C THR A 121 1.95 -16.23 10.17
N GLU A 122 0.95 -17.02 10.60
CA GLU A 122 0.85 -17.60 11.94
C GLU A 122 2.07 -18.39 12.45
N GLY A 123 3.01 -18.76 11.57
CA GLY A 123 4.28 -19.39 11.92
C GLY A 123 5.24 -18.50 12.71
N PHE A 124 5.06 -17.18 12.70
CA PHE A 124 5.81 -16.21 13.49
C PHE A 124 5.05 -15.81 14.75
N LYS A 125 4.35 -16.76 15.36
CA LYS A 125 3.76 -16.63 16.68
C LYS A 125 4.56 -17.47 17.66
N ASN A 126 4.91 -16.92 18.82
CA ASN A 126 5.65 -17.67 19.84
C ASN A 126 4.77 -18.81 20.38
N SER A 127 5.34 -19.65 21.24
CA SER A 127 4.63 -20.75 21.92
C SER A 127 3.36 -20.34 22.70
N LYS A 128 3.12 -19.03 22.89
CA LYS A 128 1.91 -18.46 23.53
C LYS A 128 0.90 -17.87 22.54
N GLY A 129 1.19 -17.94 21.23
CA GLY A 129 0.34 -17.39 20.17
C GLY A 129 0.52 -15.88 19.92
N GLU A 130 1.54 -15.25 20.51
CA GLU A 130 1.83 -13.83 20.32
C GLU A 130 2.72 -13.63 19.08
N GLU A 131 2.42 -12.64 18.24
CA GLU A 131 3.28 -12.32 17.09
C GLU A 131 4.71 -11.99 17.55
N VAL A 132 5.70 -12.61 16.91
CA VAL A 132 7.14 -12.52 17.21
C VAL A 132 7.77 -11.31 16.52
N GLN A 133 6.96 -10.45 15.89
CA GLN A 133 7.43 -9.27 15.19
C GLN A 133 7.66 -8.11 16.17
N PRO A 134 8.83 -7.44 16.12
CA PRO A 134 9.10 -6.29 16.98
C PRO A 134 8.49 -4.97 16.48
N TRP A 135 7.75 -4.97 15.36
CA TRP A 135 7.11 -3.78 14.79
C TRP A 135 5.59 -3.97 14.63
N ASP A 136 4.84 -2.87 14.78
CA ASP A 136 3.39 -2.84 14.54
C ASP A 136 3.10 -2.84 13.04
N ASP A 137 2.17 -3.70 12.58
CA ASP A 137 1.69 -3.70 11.20
C ASP A 137 0.63 -2.60 11.02
N ALA A 138 1.10 -1.35 10.93
CA ALA A 138 0.28 -0.17 10.75
C ALA A 138 -0.62 -0.25 9.50
N VAL A 139 -0.18 -0.98 8.47
CA VAL A 139 -0.92 -1.16 7.22
C VAL A 139 -2.18 -1.99 7.47
N THR A 140 -2.02 -3.19 8.04
CA THR A 140 -3.18 -4.05 8.34
C THR A 140 -4.10 -3.41 9.37
N LEU A 141 -3.55 -2.67 10.35
CA LEU A 141 -4.34 -1.90 11.31
C LEU A 141 -5.21 -0.85 10.61
N VAL A 142 -4.63 -0.05 9.71
CA VAL A 142 -5.35 1.00 8.98
C VAL A 142 -6.38 0.42 8.01
N LEU A 143 -6.04 -0.64 7.26
CA LEU A 143 -6.99 -1.30 6.37
C LEU A 143 -8.16 -1.93 7.15
N THR A 144 -7.86 -2.60 8.27
CA THR A 144 -8.89 -3.15 9.17
C THR A 144 -9.76 -2.03 9.74
N TYR A 145 -9.16 -0.93 10.18
CA TYR A 145 -9.90 0.22 10.67
C TYR A 145 -10.75 0.85 9.58
N ALA A 146 -10.25 0.97 8.35
CA ALA A 146 -11.03 1.47 7.21
C ALA A 146 -12.12 0.48 6.76
N GLU A 147 -12.08 -0.78 7.21
CA GLU A 147 -12.92 -1.89 6.71
C GLU A 147 -12.68 -2.17 5.22
N ILE A 148 -11.42 -2.10 4.79
CA ILE A 148 -10.99 -2.50 3.45
C ILE A 148 -10.44 -3.94 3.56
N PRO A 149 -11.01 -4.92 2.82
CA PRO A 149 -10.53 -6.30 2.85
C PRO A 149 -9.14 -6.42 2.21
N PHE A 150 -8.32 -7.28 2.80
CA PHE A 150 -7.00 -7.66 2.29
C PHE A 150 -6.70 -9.10 2.71
N ASP A 151 -5.84 -9.75 1.94
CA ASP A 151 -5.28 -11.04 2.32
C ASP A 151 -3.84 -10.88 2.81
N LYS A 152 -3.46 -11.66 3.82
CA LYS A 152 -2.05 -11.80 4.22
C LYS A 152 -1.37 -12.85 3.33
N VAL A 153 -0.19 -12.52 2.82
CA VAL A 153 0.67 -13.43 2.04
C VAL A 153 2.09 -13.36 2.57
N TYR A 154 2.87 -14.43 2.42
CA TYR A 154 4.29 -14.43 2.76
C TYR A 154 5.11 -15.26 1.76
N ASP A 155 6.32 -15.69 2.14
CA ASP A 155 7.25 -16.43 1.27
C ASP A 155 6.60 -17.64 0.57
N ASP A 156 5.84 -18.46 1.30
CA ASP A 156 5.18 -19.67 0.76
C ASP A 156 4.20 -19.33 -0.37
N GLU A 157 3.32 -18.36 -0.14
CA GLU A 157 2.31 -17.93 -1.12
C GLU A 157 2.94 -17.25 -2.33
N VAL A 158 3.98 -16.44 -2.12
CA VAL A 158 4.67 -15.72 -3.20
C VAL A 158 5.43 -16.70 -4.09
N LEU A 159 6.16 -17.65 -3.50
CA LEU A 159 6.84 -18.70 -4.27
C LEU A 159 5.86 -19.64 -4.99
N GLY A 160 4.65 -19.80 -4.44
CA GLY A 160 3.53 -20.53 -5.05
C GLY A 160 2.73 -19.76 -6.09
N ASP A 161 3.23 -18.63 -6.60
CA ASP A 161 2.60 -17.79 -7.63
C ASP A 161 1.23 -17.19 -7.24
N LYS A 162 0.88 -17.13 -5.95
CA LYS A 162 -0.43 -16.63 -5.49
C LYS A 162 -0.64 -15.14 -5.80
N LEU A 163 0.43 -14.38 -6.03
CA LEU A 163 0.35 -12.94 -6.33
C LEU A 163 -0.46 -12.61 -7.59
N VAL A 164 -0.58 -13.53 -8.54
CA VAL A 164 -1.38 -13.34 -9.77
C VAL A 164 -2.86 -13.11 -9.49
N GLU A 165 -3.34 -13.44 -8.29
CA GLU A 165 -4.71 -13.23 -7.88
C GLU A 165 -4.98 -11.81 -7.34
N TYR A 166 -3.97 -10.96 -7.20
CA TYR A 166 -4.05 -9.66 -6.52
C TYR A 166 -3.71 -8.52 -7.46
N ASP A 167 -4.45 -7.41 -7.34
CA ASP A 167 -4.16 -6.19 -8.10
C ASP A 167 -2.97 -5.45 -7.45
N TRP A 168 -2.93 -5.39 -6.11
CA TRP A 168 -1.93 -4.65 -5.33
C TRP A 168 -1.22 -5.52 -4.29
N LEU A 169 0.09 -5.33 -4.13
CA LEU A 169 0.93 -5.91 -3.09
C LEU A 169 1.53 -4.82 -2.21
N HIS A 170 1.36 -4.94 -0.90
CA HIS A 170 1.94 -4.03 0.08
C HIS A 170 3.06 -4.69 0.88
N LEU A 171 4.25 -4.09 0.91
CA LEU A 171 5.43 -4.57 1.63
C LEU A 171 5.80 -3.59 2.75
N HIS A 172 5.90 -4.08 3.99
CA HIS A 172 6.21 -3.25 5.15
C HIS A 172 7.25 -3.94 6.04
N HIS A 173 8.36 -3.25 6.32
CA HIS A 173 9.45 -3.70 7.21
C HIS A 173 10.13 -5.05 6.85
N GLU A 174 9.90 -5.59 5.66
CA GLU A 174 10.58 -6.81 5.24
C GLU A 174 12.06 -6.55 4.93
N ASP A 175 12.90 -7.56 5.18
CA ASP A 175 14.30 -7.60 4.76
C ASP A 175 14.50 -8.71 3.73
N PHE A 176 14.60 -8.32 2.45
CA PHE A 176 14.86 -9.24 1.35
C PHE A 176 16.34 -9.65 1.20
N THR A 177 17.25 -9.09 1.99
CA THR A 177 18.68 -9.46 1.94
C THR A 177 19.01 -10.70 2.76
N GLY A 178 18.12 -11.10 3.67
CA GLY A 178 18.35 -12.22 4.59
C GLY A 178 19.28 -11.89 5.76
N GLN A 179 19.44 -10.61 6.11
CA GLN A 179 20.24 -10.12 7.24
C GLN A 179 19.40 -9.91 8.51
N TYR A 180 18.19 -10.48 8.56
CA TYR A 180 17.27 -10.44 9.69
C TYR A 180 16.98 -9.01 10.18
N GLY A 181 16.77 -8.09 9.24
CA GLY A 181 16.52 -6.67 9.51
C GLY A 181 17.69 -5.96 10.21
N LYS A 182 18.90 -6.55 10.17
CA LYS A 182 20.11 -6.11 10.87
C LYS A 182 19.93 -5.85 12.37
N PHE A 183 19.05 -6.60 13.01
CA PHE A 183 18.76 -6.45 14.45
C PHE A 183 19.80 -7.09 15.38
N TYR A 184 20.88 -7.66 14.86
CA TYR A 184 21.87 -8.40 15.64
C TYR A 184 22.46 -7.59 16.81
N SER A 185 22.87 -6.35 16.58
CA SER A 185 23.51 -5.48 17.58
C SER A 185 22.67 -5.35 18.87
N GLY A 186 21.37 -5.07 18.74
CA GLY A 186 20.47 -4.89 19.87
C GLY A 186 19.84 -6.19 20.40
N TYR A 187 19.70 -7.20 19.55
CA TYR A 187 18.74 -8.29 19.80
C TYR A 187 19.29 -9.72 19.66
N HIS A 188 20.55 -9.93 19.27
CA HIS A 188 21.12 -11.29 19.09
C HIS A 188 20.97 -12.23 20.31
N ALA A 189 20.89 -11.68 21.52
CA ALA A 189 20.73 -12.48 22.74
C ALA A 189 19.27 -12.83 23.06
N GLN A 190 18.30 -12.16 22.42
CA GLN A 190 16.88 -12.29 22.71
C GLN A 190 16.31 -13.61 22.18
N GLY A 191 15.34 -14.19 22.91
CA GLY A 191 14.69 -15.44 22.53
C GLY A 191 13.97 -15.34 21.19
N TRP A 192 13.15 -14.30 21.02
CA TRP A 192 12.38 -14.05 19.79
C TRP A 192 13.28 -13.95 18.54
N TYR A 193 14.46 -13.35 18.66
CA TYR A 193 15.37 -13.19 17.54
C TYR A 193 15.94 -14.54 17.09
N LYS A 194 16.38 -15.37 18.04
CA LYS A 194 16.89 -16.72 17.76
C LYS A 194 15.80 -17.63 17.20
N GLU A 195 14.58 -17.53 17.72
CA GLU A 195 13.42 -18.26 17.20
C GLU A 195 13.12 -17.83 15.76
N ASN A 196 13.14 -16.53 15.47
CA ASN A 196 12.96 -16.00 14.12
C ASN A 196 14.04 -16.53 13.16
N GLN A 197 15.31 -16.55 13.56
CA GLN A 197 16.38 -17.13 12.73
C GLN A 197 16.12 -18.59 12.40
N GLN A 198 15.79 -19.41 13.40
CA GLN A 198 15.48 -20.83 13.22
C GLN A 198 14.28 -21.06 12.28
N LEU A 199 13.23 -20.25 12.42
CA LEU A 199 12.05 -20.32 11.56
C LEU A 199 12.39 -19.99 10.10
N MET A 200 13.17 -18.94 9.88
CA MET A 200 13.59 -18.53 8.54
C MET A 200 14.52 -19.55 7.88
N GLU A 201 15.48 -20.11 8.62
CA GLU A 201 16.36 -21.18 8.15
C GLU A 201 15.55 -22.43 7.77
N ALA A 202 14.59 -22.84 8.62
CA ALA A 202 13.71 -23.96 8.32
C ALA A 202 12.85 -23.71 7.07
N LEU A 203 12.36 -22.47 6.90
CA LEU A 203 11.60 -22.07 5.72
C LEU A 203 12.46 -22.08 4.45
N ALA A 204 13.71 -21.63 4.52
CA ALA A 204 14.66 -21.71 3.41
C ALA A 204 14.90 -23.17 3.00
N HIS A 205 15.17 -24.04 3.97
CA HIS A 205 15.36 -25.48 3.72
C HIS A 205 14.10 -26.17 3.18
N LYS A 206 12.91 -25.80 3.67
CA LYS A 206 11.62 -26.30 3.15
C LYS A 206 11.49 -26.06 1.64
N HIS A 207 11.99 -24.93 1.15
CA HIS A 207 11.99 -24.56 -0.27
C HIS A 207 13.25 -24.98 -1.04
N GLY A 208 14.14 -25.74 -0.41
CA GLY A 208 15.35 -26.27 -1.05
C GLY A 208 16.49 -25.25 -1.16
N PHE A 209 16.47 -24.19 -0.37
CA PHE A 209 17.56 -23.23 -0.26
C PHE A 209 18.46 -23.56 0.93
N ASP A 210 19.76 -23.29 0.79
CA ASP A 210 20.74 -23.49 1.85
C ASP A 210 20.81 -22.27 2.79
N LYS A 211 20.47 -21.08 2.28
CA LYS A 211 20.53 -19.80 3.00
C LYS A 211 19.22 -19.04 2.91
N VAL A 212 18.91 -18.27 3.95
CA VAL A 212 17.74 -17.35 3.97
C VAL A 212 17.86 -16.26 2.89
N SER A 213 19.06 -15.77 2.62
CA SER A 213 19.30 -14.80 1.52
C SER A 213 18.94 -15.35 0.14
N GLN A 214 19.12 -16.66 -0.09
CA GLN A 214 18.71 -17.31 -1.34
C GLN A 214 17.19 -17.44 -1.44
N LEU A 215 16.52 -17.82 -0.33
CA LEU A 215 15.06 -17.81 -0.24
C LEU A 215 14.51 -16.41 -0.54
N LYS A 216 15.01 -15.39 0.15
CA LYS A 216 14.53 -14.02 0.00
C LYS A 216 14.82 -13.44 -1.38
N LEU A 217 15.94 -13.81 -2.01
CA LEU A 217 16.21 -13.51 -3.41
C LEU A 217 15.21 -14.16 -4.38
N ALA A 218 14.70 -15.35 -4.06
CA ALA A 218 13.69 -16.04 -4.88
C ALA A 218 12.26 -15.47 -4.68
N VAL A 219 11.98 -14.87 -3.52
CA VAL A 219 10.74 -14.14 -3.21
C VAL A 219 10.77 -12.72 -3.80
N ALA A 220 11.92 -12.04 -3.68
CA ALA A 220 12.35 -11.10 -4.72
C ALA A 220 12.40 -11.83 -6.07
N LYS A 221 12.63 -11.29 -7.25
CA LYS A 221 12.34 -12.03 -8.52
C LYS A 221 10.84 -12.41 -8.71
N LYS A 222 10.17 -13.21 -7.86
CA LYS A 222 8.72 -13.48 -7.96
C LYS A 222 7.87 -12.23 -7.84
N ILE A 223 8.17 -11.38 -6.86
CA ILE A 223 7.54 -10.05 -6.78
C ILE A 223 7.88 -9.19 -8.02
N LYS A 224 9.08 -9.35 -8.60
CA LYS A 224 9.50 -8.64 -9.83
C LYS A 224 8.71 -9.10 -11.04
N GLU A 225 8.52 -10.40 -11.19
CA GLU A 225 7.66 -11.00 -12.20
C GLU A 225 6.23 -10.49 -12.07
N TYR A 226 5.70 -10.40 -10.83
CA TYR A 226 4.38 -9.84 -10.55
C TYR A 226 4.24 -8.38 -11.01
N VAL A 227 5.19 -7.52 -10.65
CA VAL A 227 5.16 -6.09 -11.05
C VAL A 227 5.33 -5.94 -12.56
N ILE A 228 6.25 -6.68 -13.20
CA ILE A 228 6.41 -6.70 -14.66
C ILE A 228 5.14 -7.20 -15.36
N GLY A 229 4.40 -8.11 -14.72
CA GLY A 229 3.10 -8.60 -15.17
C GLY A 229 1.95 -7.60 -15.06
N GLY A 230 2.19 -6.39 -14.51
CA GLY A 230 1.21 -5.33 -14.34
C GLY A 230 0.64 -5.20 -12.92
N GLY A 231 1.15 -5.97 -11.96
CA GLY A 231 0.82 -5.81 -10.54
C GLY A 231 1.38 -4.50 -9.97
N PHE A 232 0.66 -3.89 -9.04
CA PHE A 232 1.13 -2.70 -8.33
C PHE A 232 1.77 -3.08 -7.01
N MET A 233 2.96 -2.55 -6.74
CA MET A 233 3.67 -2.78 -5.49
C MET A 233 3.86 -1.46 -4.73
N PHE A 234 3.53 -1.48 -3.45
CA PHE A 234 3.83 -0.41 -2.51
C PHE A 234 4.81 -0.95 -1.48
N ALA A 235 6.04 -0.45 -1.48
CA ALA A 235 7.07 -0.83 -0.51
C ALA A 235 7.43 0.36 0.38
N MET A 236 7.57 0.11 1.67
CA MET A 236 7.88 1.14 2.68
C MET A 236 8.96 0.66 3.64
N CYS A 237 9.62 1.63 4.30
CA CYS A 237 10.71 1.37 5.25
C CYS A 237 11.81 0.52 4.59
N SER A 238 12.34 -0.49 5.30
CA SER A 238 13.38 -1.41 4.79
C SER A 238 12.95 -2.28 3.61
N ALA A 239 11.65 -2.42 3.30
CA ALA A 239 11.25 -3.17 2.11
C ALA A 239 11.61 -2.41 0.82
N THR A 240 11.73 -1.08 0.92
CA THR A 240 12.00 -0.18 -0.20
C THR A 240 13.42 -0.36 -0.77
N ASP A 241 14.41 -0.59 0.10
CA ASP A 241 15.82 -0.73 -0.29
C ASP A 241 16.24 -2.20 -0.43
N THR A 242 15.88 -3.05 0.54
CA THR A 242 16.39 -4.43 0.63
C THR A 242 16.03 -5.30 -0.57
N TYR A 243 14.90 -5.03 -1.22
CA TYR A 243 14.48 -5.76 -2.41
C TYR A 243 15.41 -5.52 -3.61
N ASP A 244 15.75 -4.25 -3.88
CA ASP A 244 16.69 -3.89 -4.94
C ASP A 244 18.11 -4.35 -4.61
N ILE A 245 18.48 -4.33 -3.33
CA ILE A 245 19.76 -4.89 -2.86
C ILE A 245 19.82 -6.39 -3.16
N ALA A 246 18.77 -7.16 -2.82
CA ALA A 246 18.70 -8.58 -3.08
C ALA A 246 18.82 -8.88 -4.58
N LEU A 247 18.05 -8.18 -5.41
CA LEU A 247 18.10 -8.32 -6.87
C LEU A 247 19.49 -8.03 -7.45
N ALA A 248 20.13 -6.94 -7.01
CA ALA A 248 21.47 -6.58 -7.46
C ALA A 248 22.53 -7.59 -7.02
N ALA A 249 22.35 -8.21 -5.85
CA ALA A 249 23.23 -9.22 -5.27
C ALA A 249 22.96 -10.65 -5.76
N ASP A 250 22.13 -10.86 -6.79
CA ASP A 250 21.83 -12.19 -7.32
C ASP A 250 23.08 -12.97 -7.76
N GLY A 251 23.44 -13.99 -6.98
CA GLY A 251 24.64 -14.81 -7.15
C GLY A 251 25.89 -14.30 -6.41
N VAL A 252 25.73 -13.30 -5.54
CA VAL A 252 26.81 -12.67 -4.75
C VAL A 252 26.47 -12.76 -3.27
N ASP A 253 27.40 -13.25 -2.46
CA ASP A 253 27.20 -13.28 -1.01
C ASP A 253 27.46 -11.91 -0.39
N ILE A 254 26.42 -11.32 0.20
CA ILE A 254 26.45 -10.02 0.88
C ILE A 254 26.22 -10.13 2.39
N VAL A 255 25.93 -11.34 2.89
CA VAL A 255 25.50 -11.56 4.27
C VAL A 255 26.71 -11.80 5.16
N ASP A 256 26.76 -11.12 6.31
CA ASP A 256 27.86 -11.30 7.25
C ASP A 256 27.67 -12.56 8.12
N LYS A 257 28.79 -13.18 8.52
CA LYS A 257 28.85 -14.38 9.38
C LYS A 257 28.04 -14.30 10.67
N TYR A 258 27.69 -13.10 11.14
CA TYR A 258 26.82 -12.94 12.31
C TYR A 258 25.37 -13.41 12.03
N TYR A 259 24.96 -13.44 10.77
CA TYR A 259 23.61 -13.81 10.35
C TYR A 259 23.52 -15.25 9.85
N ASP A 260 24.45 -15.72 9.01
CA ASP A 260 24.38 -17.03 8.35
C ASP A 260 25.65 -17.91 8.52
N GLY A 261 26.67 -17.42 9.23
CA GLY A 261 27.80 -18.22 9.72
C GLY A 261 29.07 -18.20 8.86
N ASP A 262 29.05 -17.64 7.65
CA ASP A 262 30.21 -17.51 6.76
C ASP A 262 30.44 -16.07 6.29
N PRO A 263 31.69 -15.68 5.96
CA PRO A 263 31.98 -14.30 5.59
C PRO A 263 31.43 -13.95 4.19
N PRO A 264 30.98 -12.71 3.98
CA PRO A 264 30.48 -12.26 2.70
C PRO A 264 31.61 -12.18 1.68
N ASP A 265 31.27 -12.08 0.39
CA ASP A 265 32.27 -11.88 -0.66
C ASP A 265 33.01 -10.55 -0.42
N PRO A 266 34.35 -10.54 -0.30
CA PRO A 266 35.11 -9.31 -0.07
C PRO A 266 34.91 -8.28 -1.19
N ASN A 267 34.58 -8.74 -2.39
CA ASN A 267 34.32 -7.94 -3.59
C ASN A 267 32.82 -7.82 -3.91
N ALA A 268 31.92 -8.08 -2.95
CA ALA A 268 30.48 -8.06 -3.18
C ALA A 268 29.99 -6.77 -3.84
N GLN A 269 30.46 -5.61 -3.37
CA GLN A 269 30.09 -4.29 -3.91
C GLN A 269 30.37 -4.16 -5.41
N GLN A 270 31.50 -4.68 -5.89
CA GLN A 270 31.92 -4.60 -7.29
C GLN A 270 31.17 -5.60 -8.17
N LYS A 271 30.53 -6.61 -7.57
CA LYS A 271 29.80 -7.67 -8.27
C LYS A 271 28.29 -7.40 -8.36
N LEU A 272 27.79 -6.35 -7.71
CA LEU A 272 26.38 -5.96 -7.81
C LEU A 272 26.01 -5.65 -9.27
N ASN A 273 24.87 -6.18 -9.71
CA ASN A 273 24.32 -5.90 -11.03
C ASN A 273 23.06 -5.03 -10.91
N PHE A 274 23.23 -3.72 -11.11
CA PHE A 274 22.12 -2.77 -11.02
C PHE A 274 21.10 -2.90 -12.16
N GLU A 275 21.42 -3.54 -13.30
CA GLU A 275 20.42 -3.81 -14.35
C GLU A 275 19.29 -4.74 -13.87
N LYS A 276 19.49 -5.42 -12.74
CA LYS A 276 18.49 -6.29 -12.12
C LYS A 276 17.54 -5.54 -11.19
N THR A 277 17.79 -4.29 -10.80
CA THR A 277 16.95 -3.55 -9.83
C THR A 277 15.68 -3.00 -10.47
N PHE A 278 14.79 -2.45 -9.64
CA PHE A 278 13.58 -1.73 -10.04
C PHE A 278 13.80 -0.23 -10.16
N ALA A 279 14.35 0.39 -9.11
CA ALA A 279 14.33 1.83 -8.93
C ALA A 279 15.70 2.40 -8.56
N PHE A 280 16.44 1.72 -7.68
CA PHE A 280 17.70 2.24 -7.16
C PHE A 280 18.90 1.63 -7.88
N GLU A 281 19.87 2.48 -8.20
CA GLU A 281 21.14 2.09 -8.80
C GLU A 281 22.30 2.76 -8.06
N ASN A 282 23.52 2.22 -8.22
CA ASN A 282 24.76 2.82 -7.72
C ASN A 282 24.84 3.01 -6.19
N PHE A 283 24.02 2.29 -5.42
CA PHE A 283 24.10 2.29 -3.97
C PHE A 283 25.34 1.54 -3.47
N LYS A 284 25.81 1.91 -2.27
CA LYS A 284 26.89 1.21 -1.58
C LYS A 284 26.33 0.39 -0.43
N LEU A 285 26.76 -0.87 -0.33
CA LEU A 285 26.41 -1.77 0.77
C LEU A 285 27.04 -1.26 2.07
N VAL A 286 26.25 -1.23 3.13
CA VAL A 286 26.75 -1.08 4.50
C VAL A 286 27.19 -2.45 4.98
N LYS A 287 28.50 -2.67 5.05
CA LYS A 287 29.10 -3.96 5.42
C LYS A 287 29.15 -4.22 6.92
N ASN A 288 28.91 -3.20 7.75
CA ASN A 288 28.91 -3.37 9.20
C ASN A 288 27.62 -4.08 9.64
N PRO A 289 27.70 -5.29 10.22
CA PRO A 289 26.52 -6.04 10.68
C PRO A 289 25.89 -5.47 11.96
N LEU A 290 26.54 -4.47 12.58
CA LEU A 290 26.03 -3.79 13.76
C LEU A 290 25.31 -2.46 13.44
N GLU A 291 25.32 -2.05 12.18
CA GLU A 291 24.57 -0.90 11.68
C GLU A 291 23.24 -1.37 11.10
N TYR A 292 22.15 -0.67 11.42
CA TYR A 292 20.80 -1.02 10.95
C TYR A 292 20.67 -0.92 9.42
N GLU A 293 21.33 0.06 8.81
CA GLU A 293 21.20 0.32 7.39
C GLU A 293 21.81 -0.76 6.52
N HIS A 294 21.16 -1.09 5.41
CA HIS A 294 21.64 -2.10 4.45
C HIS A 294 22.52 -1.48 3.36
N SER A 295 22.24 -0.22 3.01
CA SER A 295 22.94 0.50 1.96
C SER A 295 22.89 2.01 2.17
N THR A 296 23.43 2.75 1.20
CA THR A 296 23.31 4.22 1.12
C THR A 296 21.99 4.71 0.50
N ILE A 297 20.99 3.85 0.31
CA ILE A 297 19.67 4.24 -0.22
C ILE A 297 18.91 5.04 0.84
N ASP A 298 18.82 4.51 2.06
CA ASP A 298 18.23 5.23 3.19
C ASP A 298 19.25 6.25 3.75
N ASN A 299 18.75 7.40 4.19
CA ASN A 299 19.54 8.49 4.72
C ASN A 299 18.96 8.99 6.05
N HIS A 300 19.31 8.28 7.12
CA HIS A 300 18.91 8.65 8.47
C HIS A 300 19.95 9.54 9.19
N TYR A 301 21.24 9.42 8.84
CA TYR A 301 22.32 10.03 9.60
C TYR A 301 22.78 11.39 9.04
N GLY A 302 22.98 12.37 9.92
CA GLY A 302 23.65 13.63 9.60
C GLY A 302 22.74 14.84 9.38
N ARG A 303 21.42 14.69 9.51
CA ARG A 303 20.47 15.81 9.49
C ARG A 303 20.08 16.21 10.91
N THR A 304 20.85 17.12 11.51
CA THR A 304 20.52 17.74 12.80
C THR A 304 19.88 19.10 12.55
N VAL A 305 18.56 19.13 12.42
CA VAL A 305 17.78 20.37 12.25
C VAL A 305 16.78 20.45 13.40
N ASP A 306 16.55 21.66 13.91
CA ASP A 306 15.49 21.88 14.90
C ASP A 306 14.13 21.54 14.25
N PRO A 307 13.25 20.73 14.87
CA PRO A 307 11.94 20.39 14.31
C PRO A 307 11.10 21.63 13.95
N GLU A 308 11.24 22.73 14.70
CA GLU A 308 10.57 24.00 14.38
C GLU A 308 11.16 24.72 13.16
N GLN A 309 12.30 24.25 12.65
CA GLN A 309 12.97 24.77 11.46
C GLN A 309 13.02 23.72 10.34
N ASP A 310 12.51 22.51 10.59
CA ASP A 310 12.46 21.42 9.64
C ASP A 310 11.18 21.47 8.78
N TYR A 311 10.99 22.60 8.10
CA TYR A 311 9.95 22.76 7.10
C TYR A 311 10.55 22.59 5.72
N PHE A 312 10.03 21.64 4.95
CA PHE A 312 10.21 21.61 3.51
C PHE A 312 8.92 22.08 2.87
N THR A 313 9.04 23.01 1.92
CA THR A 313 7.94 23.34 1.01
C THR A 313 7.94 22.28 -0.07
N LEU A 314 6.92 21.43 -0.08
CA LEU A 314 6.64 20.63 -1.26
C LEU A 314 6.32 21.59 -2.40
N PHE A 315 6.94 21.41 -3.56
CA PHE A 315 6.42 22.03 -4.77
C PHE A 315 4.98 21.55 -4.93
N ASP A 316 4.06 22.43 -5.34
CA ASP A 316 2.68 22.03 -5.55
C ASP A 316 2.66 20.86 -6.54
N PHE A 317 2.33 19.67 -6.04
CA PHE A 317 2.13 18.50 -6.88
C PHE A 317 1.09 18.86 -7.92
N SER A 318 1.46 18.84 -9.20
CA SER A 318 0.50 19.17 -10.24
C SER A 318 -0.46 18.00 -10.39
N ALA A 319 -1.68 18.14 -9.87
CA ALA A 319 -2.73 17.16 -10.11
C ALA A 319 -3.07 17.06 -11.61
N LYS A 320 -2.76 18.12 -12.37
CA LYS A 320 -3.18 18.29 -13.77
C LYS A 320 -2.06 18.09 -14.80
N TRP A 321 -0.78 18.27 -14.44
CA TRP A 321 0.33 18.34 -15.41
C TRP A 321 1.48 17.37 -15.14
#